data_AF-A0A1F8QPL7-F1
#
_entry.id   AF-A0A1F8QPL7-F1
#
_cell.length_a   1.000
_cell.length_b   1.000
_cell.length_c   1.000
_cell.angle_alpha   90.00
_cell.angle_beta   90.00
_cell.angle_gamma   90.00
#
_symmetry.space_group_name_H-M   'P 1'
#
loop_
_entity.id
_entity.type
_entity.pdbx_description
1 polymer ?
#
loop_
_entity_poly.entity_id
_entity_poly.type
_entity_poly.pdbx_seq_one_letter_code
_entity_poly.pdbx_strand_id
1 'polypeptide(L)'
;MLTIYQLDKSNGNVTNFFTSAGSRTEDLECDPISFADQDVDAMWSKDAYDNEIFAFEIPRGTCGIAGGSAPVPPLCLDIDNNGNNDNDEDGLCDNWEAFGIDANDDNVPDLQLYDVNENGTIEASERADPNHKDIYIEIDWMEQHAPDGAALLNVIDSFDKSPVANPDGATGVRLHIQRQEQAVNHNDNFTFGDCSDPAREGVPDFDTVKRDHFGTPSERSNLIQLTAKSFAFHYVMFIHNLLGQGSTSGCAEKPGNDVVISLGGWENVGGHNKGNTGQQSGTLMHELGHNLDLGHGGGDNINCKTNYLSVMNYLFQFDSKYVSGRPLDYSHEALPSIDEGGLSEPPGISGPGGLWTVYGPRTFLRPTVVDYAQVFSLGGLPPNWVVRTPADRPIDWNKNGVIDSDNLVSADINDFGIENHCEASNDEDLFGHDDWSNLFYYFWMRSDFAEGIHLTTAQVDEITYEEAISLSPDTDGDDVLNLVDNCPEVVNPGQEDSNGDGIGDACEPATTKEVVIDIKPGSDPNSINCKNSKDIIPVAILTTDTFDSLTVDHTTVTFEGAGEIHRVSGAPVRHEEDVDGDGDVDLVLHFRLGATTLTCDFTEGTLIGETFDGFAIEGIGTVRMVP
;
A
#
# COMPACT_ATOMS: atom_id res chain seq x y z
N MET A 1 16.67 17.87 -36.39
CA MET A 1 17.89 17.46 -37.13
C MET A 1 19.02 17.72 -36.17
N LEU A 2 19.72 16.68 -35.70
CA LEU A 2 20.79 16.79 -34.71
C LEU A 2 21.96 17.59 -35.30
N THR A 3 22.39 18.65 -34.60
CA THR A 3 23.61 19.40 -34.95
C THR A 3 24.80 18.70 -34.31
N ILE A 4 25.88 18.49 -35.07
CA ILE A 4 27.09 17.84 -34.56
C ILE A 4 28.19 18.89 -34.44
N TYR A 5 28.79 18.95 -33.26
CA TYR A 5 29.89 19.87 -32.96
C TYR A 5 31.20 19.08 -32.86
N GLN A 6 32.23 19.55 -33.57
CA GLN A 6 33.59 19.01 -33.49
C GLN A 6 34.49 19.99 -32.73
N LEU A 7 35.22 19.47 -31.75
CA LEU A 7 36.18 20.24 -30.93
C LEU A 7 37.62 20.02 -31.41
N ASP A 8 38.36 21.11 -31.61
CA ASP A 8 39.81 21.05 -31.85
C ASP A 8 40.55 20.91 -30.51
N LYS A 9 41.12 19.74 -30.24
CA LYS A 9 41.88 19.44 -29.00
C LYS A 9 43.08 20.35 -28.75
N SER A 10 43.61 21.00 -29.78
CA SER A 10 44.79 21.84 -29.63
C SER A 10 44.46 23.22 -29.04
N ASN A 11 43.21 23.66 -29.14
CA ASN A 11 42.82 25.02 -28.78
C ASN A 11 41.41 25.16 -28.15
N GLY A 12 40.63 24.08 -28.07
CA GLY A 12 39.29 24.06 -27.48
C GLY A 12 38.21 24.75 -28.30
N ASN A 13 38.47 25.11 -29.57
CA ASN A 13 37.47 25.78 -30.38
C ASN A 13 36.41 24.80 -30.89
N VAL A 14 35.15 25.23 -30.81
CA VAL A 14 33.98 24.51 -31.33
C VAL A 14 33.77 24.86 -32.81
N THR A 15 33.59 23.84 -33.64
CA THR A 15 33.18 24.00 -35.04
C THR A 15 31.89 23.22 -35.31
N ASN A 16 30.93 23.82 -36.01
CA ASN A 16 29.68 23.17 -36.38
C ASN A 16 29.88 22.38 -37.68
N PHE A 17 29.52 21.10 -37.69
CA PHE A 17 29.73 20.20 -38.82
C PHE A 17 28.45 19.41 -39.14
N PHE A 18 28.08 19.37 -40.42
CA PHE A 18 26.91 18.64 -40.91
C PHE A 18 27.33 17.58 -41.95
N THR A 19 27.81 16.42 -41.51
CA THR A 19 27.78 15.21 -42.35
C THR A 19 27.46 13.96 -41.52
N SER A 20 26.85 12.98 -42.19
CA SER A 20 26.25 11.74 -41.67
C SER A 20 27.15 10.90 -40.77
N ALA A 21 26.56 10.38 -39.68
CA ALA A 21 27.08 9.34 -38.80
C ALA A 21 27.49 8.06 -39.57
N GLY A 22 28.74 8.02 -40.03
CA GLY A 22 29.39 6.83 -40.58
C GLY A 22 30.69 6.48 -39.83
N SER A 23 31.06 7.28 -38.83
CA SER A 23 32.19 7.07 -37.93
C SER A 23 31.79 6.17 -36.76
N ARG A 24 32.74 5.39 -36.25
CA ARG A 24 32.52 4.49 -35.11
C ARG A 24 32.65 5.32 -33.84
N THR A 25 31.52 5.68 -33.25
CA THR A 25 31.46 6.37 -31.96
C THR A 25 31.52 5.34 -30.84
N GLU A 26 32.49 5.48 -29.95
CA GLU A 26 32.64 4.70 -28.71
C GLU A 26 32.82 5.69 -27.54
N ASP A 27 32.66 5.22 -26.30
CA ASP A 27 32.68 6.04 -25.07
C ASP A 27 31.69 7.23 -25.10
N LEU A 28 30.39 6.94 -25.01
CA LEU A 28 29.33 7.95 -24.93
C LEU A 28 29.19 8.46 -23.50
N GLU A 29 29.23 9.78 -23.33
CA GLU A 29 29.05 10.45 -22.03
C GLU A 29 28.03 11.60 -22.18
N CYS A 30 26.99 11.60 -21.35
CA CYS A 30 25.97 12.66 -21.37
C CYS A 30 26.46 13.88 -20.59
N ASP A 31 26.17 15.08 -21.07
CA ASP A 31 26.58 16.37 -20.50
C ASP A 31 25.43 17.39 -20.59
N PRO A 32 24.68 17.55 -19.49
CA PRO A 32 23.63 18.57 -19.38
C PRO A 32 24.18 19.97 -19.02
N ILE A 33 25.49 20.15 -18.83
CA ILE A 33 26.09 21.38 -18.29
C ILE A 33 26.63 22.28 -19.40
N SER A 34 27.37 21.74 -20.36
CA SER A 34 28.14 22.53 -21.33
C SER A 34 27.32 23.52 -22.15
N PHE A 35 26.03 23.24 -22.36
CA PHE A 35 25.12 24.07 -23.17
C PHE A 35 23.82 24.42 -22.45
N ALA A 36 23.80 24.36 -21.11
CA ALA A 36 22.60 24.64 -20.30
C ALA A 36 21.98 26.01 -20.58
N ASP A 37 22.81 27.01 -20.91
CA ASP A 37 22.39 28.39 -21.27
C ASP A 37 21.64 28.47 -22.61
N GLN A 38 21.72 27.42 -23.43
CA GLN A 38 21.13 27.31 -24.76
C GLN A 38 19.95 26.33 -24.81
N ASP A 39 19.52 25.83 -23.66
CA ASP A 39 18.35 24.95 -23.52
C ASP A 39 18.47 23.59 -24.22
N VAL A 40 19.68 23.03 -24.25
CA VAL A 40 19.98 21.73 -24.88
C VAL A 40 21.01 20.95 -24.07
N ASP A 41 20.93 19.62 -24.12
CA ASP A 41 21.92 18.69 -23.58
C ASP A 41 22.95 18.32 -24.66
N ALA A 42 24.13 17.85 -24.27
CA ALA A 42 25.11 17.29 -25.19
C ALA A 42 25.41 15.82 -24.86
N MET A 43 25.57 15.00 -25.89
CA MET A 43 26.19 13.69 -25.76
C MET A 43 27.59 13.75 -26.36
N TRP A 44 28.61 13.49 -25.56
CA TRP A 44 29.99 13.43 -26.00
C TRP A 44 30.34 12.04 -26.50
N SER A 45 31.17 11.97 -27.54
CA SER A 45 31.82 10.74 -27.96
C SER A 45 33.27 11.02 -28.31
N LYS A 46 34.12 10.02 -28.11
CA LYS A 46 35.52 10.06 -28.51
C LYS A 46 35.79 8.99 -29.56
N ASP A 47 36.41 9.37 -30.67
CA ASP A 47 36.90 8.39 -31.65
C ASP A 47 38.20 7.75 -31.15
N ALA A 48 38.20 6.41 -31.07
CA ALA A 48 39.31 5.63 -30.54
C ALA A 48 40.57 5.65 -31.42
N TYR A 49 40.48 6.05 -32.70
CA TYR A 49 41.57 5.94 -33.67
C TYR A 49 42.29 7.25 -33.96
N ASP A 50 41.59 8.37 -34.03
CA ASP A 50 42.16 9.67 -34.38
C ASP A 50 42.12 10.70 -33.24
N ASN A 51 41.61 10.29 -32.08
CA ASN A 51 41.57 11.13 -30.89
C ASN A 51 40.72 12.39 -31.13
N GLU A 52 39.69 12.34 -31.97
CA GLU A 52 38.69 13.39 -32.10
C GLU A 52 37.62 13.28 -31.00
N ILE A 53 36.97 14.40 -30.66
CA ILE A 53 35.82 14.45 -29.74
C ILE A 53 34.67 15.11 -30.48
N PHE A 54 33.51 14.48 -30.39
CA PHE A 54 32.24 14.92 -30.95
C PHE A 54 31.28 15.25 -29.82
N ALA A 55 30.50 16.32 -29.99
CA ALA A 55 29.30 16.59 -29.22
C ALA A 55 28.07 16.48 -30.12
N PHE A 56 27.07 15.74 -29.68
CA PHE A 56 25.76 15.66 -30.30
C PHE A 56 24.79 16.51 -29.49
N GLU A 57 24.15 17.49 -30.12
CA GLU A 57 23.01 18.18 -29.51
C GLU A 57 21.87 17.19 -29.30
N ILE A 58 21.37 17.06 -28.07
CA ILE A 58 20.22 16.23 -27.71
C ILE A 58 19.19 17.08 -26.93
N PRO A 59 17.89 16.71 -26.96
CA PRO A 59 16.85 17.46 -26.24
C PRO A 59 17.19 17.62 -24.76
N ARG A 60 16.89 18.78 -24.16
CA ARG A 60 17.11 19.01 -22.73
C ARG A 60 16.32 18.01 -21.88
N GLY A 61 16.98 17.45 -20.86
CA GLY A 61 16.41 16.40 -20.02
C GLY A 61 16.70 14.98 -20.52
N THR A 62 17.33 14.84 -21.70
CA THR A 62 17.79 13.52 -22.19
C THR A 62 18.88 12.95 -21.28
N CYS A 63 19.64 13.80 -20.58
CA CYS A 63 20.64 13.36 -19.63
C CYS A 63 20.11 13.18 -18.18
N GLY A 64 18.79 13.21 -17.97
CA GLY A 64 18.19 13.30 -16.63
C GLY A 64 18.42 14.66 -15.96
N ILE A 65 17.74 14.92 -14.84
CA ILE A 65 17.61 16.25 -14.23
C ILE A 65 18.97 16.97 -14.08
N ALA A 66 19.15 18.02 -14.88
CA ALA A 66 20.14 19.09 -14.78
C ALA A 66 21.41 18.80 -13.95
N GLY A 67 22.44 18.22 -14.57
CA GLY A 67 23.81 18.46 -14.11
C GLY A 67 24.60 17.30 -13.52
N GLY A 68 24.43 16.07 -13.97
CA GLY A 68 25.33 14.98 -13.61
C GLY A 68 25.18 13.75 -14.50
N SER A 69 26.17 12.87 -14.46
CA SER A 69 25.86 11.44 -14.45
C SER A 69 24.74 11.18 -13.43
N ALA A 70 23.98 10.08 -13.58
CA ALA A 70 23.13 9.58 -12.49
C ALA A 70 23.90 9.76 -11.17
N PRO A 71 23.30 10.44 -10.16
CA PRO A 71 24.04 10.87 -8.99
C PRO A 71 24.76 9.66 -8.43
N VAL A 72 26.10 9.76 -8.30
CA VAL A 72 26.88 8.62 -7.83
C VAL A 72 26.43 8.37 -6.39
N PRO A 73 25.90 7.17 -6.09
CA PRO A 73 25.43 6.87 -4.76
C PRO A 73 26.55 7.09 -3.74
N PRO A 74 26.26 7.64 -2.55
CA PRO A 74 27.23 7.81 -1.50
C PRO A 74 27.94 6.50 -1.16
N LEU A 75 29.11 6.60 -0.56
CA LEU A 75 29.90 5.39 -0.31
C LEU A 75 29.21 4.52 0.75
N CYS A 76 28.87 3.29 0.37
CA CYS A 76 28.32 2.29 1.29
C CYS A 76 29.46 1.68 2.11
N LEU A 77 29.39 1.83 3.43
CA LEU A 77 30.44 1.47 4.37
C LEU A 77 29.98 0.35 5.30
N ASP A 78 30.81 -0.68 5.40
CA ASP A 78 30.71 -1.70 6.44
C ASP A 78 31.10 -1.07 7.79
N ILE A 79 30.09 -0.79 8.63
CA ILE A 79 30.28 -0.09 9.91
C ILE A 79 30.55 -1.02 11.09
N ASP A 80 30.24 -2.31 10.96
CA ASP A 80 30.41 -3.32 12.01
C ASP A 80 31.58 -4.29 11.74
N ASN A 81 32.21 -4.14 10.57
CA ASN A 81 33.34 -4.89 10.05
C ASN A 81 33.04 -6.39 9.88
N ASN A 82 31.82 -6.74 9.47
CA ASN A 82 31.41 -8.12 9.19
C ASN A 82 31.67 -8.56 7.73
N GLY A 83 32.06 -7.62 6.86
CA GLY A 83 32.34 -7.85 5.43
C GLY A 83 31.15 -7.62 4.50
N ASN A 84 30.02 -7.15 5.03
CA ASN A 84 28.83 -6.70 4.32
C ASN A 84 28.60 -5.20 4.64
N ASN A 85 28.07 -4.44 3.69
CA ASN A 85 27.83 -2.99 3.81
C ASN A 85 26.36 -2.60 3.70
N ASP A 86 25.49 -3.61 3.59
CA ASP A 86 24.03 -3.56 3.65
C ASP A 86 23.60 -4.93 4.22
N ASN A 87 23.42 -4.96 5.53
CA ASN A 87 23.36 -6.21 6.30
C ASN A 87 22.06 -6.99 6.14
N ASP A 88 20.95 -6.29 5.94
CA ASP A 88 19.64 -6.90 5.74
C ASP A 88 19.22 -6.96 4.27
N GLU A 89 20.02 -6.41 3.36
CA GLU A 89 19.85 -6.45 1.91
C GLU A 89 18.61 -5.69 1.40
N ASP A 90 18.29 -4.54 1.99
CA ASP A 90 17.16 -3.68 1.62
C ASP A 90 17.54 -2.51 0.69
N GLY A 91 18.80 -2.41 0.25
CA GLY A 91 19.23 -1.34 -0.63
C GLY A 91 19.59 -0.03 0.07
N LEU A 92 19.47 0.05 1.39
CA LEU A 92 20.03 1.09 2.23
C LEU A 92 21.33 0.56 2.84
N CYS A 93 22.37 1.38 2.80
CA CYS A 93 23.67 0.96 3.31
C CYS A 93 23.72 1.16 4.82
N ASP A 94 24.41 0.27 5.55
CA ASP A 94 24.45 0.30 7.03
C ASP A 94 24.79 1.70 7.59
N ASN A 95 25.71 2.41 6.92
CA ASN A 95 26.10 3.76 7.33
C ASN A 95 25.03 4.82 7.06
N TRP A 96 24.22 4.66 6.04
CA TRP A 96 23.10 5.55 5.72
C TRP A 96 22.00 5.41 6.76
N GLU A 97 21.68 4.19 7.15
CA GLU A 97 20.66 3.91 8.15
C GLU A 97 21.11 4.35 9.55
N ALA A 98 22.38 4.08 9.90
CA ALA A 98 22.92 4.44 11.21
C ALA A 98 23.16 5.95 11.38
N PHE A 99 23.55 6.66 10.31
CA PHE A 99 24.07 8.03 10.42
C PHE A 99 23.41 9.05 9.49
N GLY A 100 22.58 8.62 8.55
CA GLY A 100 22.03 9.44 7.47
C GLY A 100 22.87 9.39 6.19
N ILE A 101 22.26 9.84 5.10
CA ILE A 101 22.87 9.89 3.76
C ILE A 101 23.65 11.19 3.62
N ASP A 102 24.94 11.09 3.31
CA ASP A 102 25.84 12.20 2.96
C ASP A 102 26.05 12.19 1.43
N ALA A 103 25.23 12.96 0.72
CA ALA A 103 25.18 12.94 -0.74
C ALA A 103 26.35 13.70 -1.39
N ASN A 104 27.01 14.60 -0.66
CA ASN A 104 28.07 15.45 -1.18
C ASN A 104 29.49 15.08 -0.68
N ASP A 105 29.60 14.09 0.21
CA ASP A 105 30.84 13.59 0.84
C ASP A 105 31.59 14.68 1.64
N ASP A 106 30.85 15.57 2.32
CA ASP A 106 31.42 16.61 3.20
C ASP A 106 31.54 16.18 4.67
N ASN A 107 31.13 14.94 4.99
CA ASN A 107 31.05 14.33 6.32
C ASN A 107 29.94 14.91 7.20
N VAL A 108 28.93 15.56 6.60
CA VAL A 108 27.70 15.97 7.26
C VAL A 108 26.54 15.30 6.54
N PRO A 109 25.74 14.46 7.22
CA PRO A 109 24.58 13.84 6.58
C PRO A 109 23.58 14.91 6.11
N ASP A 110 23.19 14.83 4.85
CA ASP A 110 22.25 15.72 4.18
C ASP A 110 20.79 15.30 4.43
N LEU A 111 20.55 14.00 4.63
CA LEU A 111 19.25 13.43 4.95
C LEU A 111 19.38 12.43 6.10
N GLN A 112 18.51 12.59 7.11
CA GLN A 112 18.38 11.59 8.16
C GLN A 112 17.26 10.61 7.80
N LEU A 113 17.57 9.31 7.88
CA LEU A 113 16.58 8.24 7.79
C LEU A 113 15.95 7.92 9.16
N TYR A 114 16.21 8.77 10.15
CA TYR A 114 15.59 8.76 11.47
C TYR A 114 14.97 10.14 11.74
N ASP A 115 13.77 10.21 12.34
CA ASP A 115 12.94 11.45 12.42
C ASP A 115 12.28 11.84 11.08
N VAL A 116 11.69 10.85 10.39
CA VAL A 116 11.09 11.06 9.05
C VAL A 116 9.96 12.08 8.99
N ASN A 117 9.34 12.45 10.12
CA ASN A 117 8.31 13.50 10.16
C ASN A 117 8.85 14.89 10.58
N GLU A 118 10.17 15.01 10.78
CA GLU A 118 10.87 16.23 11.18
C GLU A 118 10.30 16.91 12.44
N ASN A 119 9.64 16.16 13.31
CA ASN A 119 9.01 16.73 14.51
C ASN A 119 10.03 17.00 15.63
N GLY A 120 11.28 16.55 15.45
CA GLY A 120 12.39 16.74 16.36
C GLY A 120 12.47 15.69 17.48
N THR A 121 11.64 14.66 17.43
CA THR A 121 11.58 13.52 18.34
C THR A 121 11.65 12.23 17.54
N ILE A 122 12.81 11.57 17.60
CA ILE A 122 13.01 10.30 16.91
C ILE A 122 12.34 9.17 17.70
N GLU A 123 11.24 8.65 17.17
CA GLU A 123 10.55 7.48 17.68
C GLU A 123 11.24 6.19 17.21
N ALA A 124 10.97 5.07 17.89
CA ALA A 124 11.57 3.79 17.52
C ALA A 124 11.07 3.28 16.15
N SER A 125 9.83 3.60 15.80
CA SER A 125 9.18 3.28 14.53
C SER A 125 9.69 4.08 13.34
N GLU A 126 10.50 5.11 13.57
CA GLU A 126 10.99 6.02 12.53
C GLU A 126 12.45 5.78 12.17
N ARG A 127 13.10 4.82 12.83
CA ARG A 127 14.54 4.56 12.64
C ARG A 127 14.72 3.45 11.61
N ALA A 128 15.50 3.75 10.58
CA ALA A 128 16.18 2.72 9.83
C ALA A 128 17.04 1.86 10.77
N ASP A 129 17.16 0.57 10.45
CA ASP A 129 17.89 -0.41 11.23
C ASP A 129 18.69 -1.32 10.30
N PRO A 130 20.04 -1.26 10.34
CA PRO A 130 20.90 -2.08 9.48
C PRO A 130 20.73 -3.59 9.58
N ASN A 131 19.81 -4.09 10.41
CA ASN A 131 19.56 -5.51 10.58
C ASN A 131 18.09 -5.84 10.39
N HIS A 132 17.29 -4.93 9.84
CA HIS A 132 15.86 -5.09 9.61
C HIS A 132 15.39 -4.24 8.43
N LYS A 133 15.04 -4.90 7.32
CA LYS A 133 14.71 -4.24 6.07
C LYS A 133 13.71 -3.10 6.22
N ASP A 134 14.05 -1.96 5.62
CA ASP A 134 13.30 -0.72 5.60
C ASP A 134 13.00 -0.29 4.15
N ILE A 135 11.80 0.22 3.91
CA ILE A 135 11.42 0.88 2.64
C ILE A 135 10.89 2.27 2.97
N TYR A 136 11.37 3.28 2.28
CA TYR A 136 10.91 4.66 2.44
C TYR A 136 10.01 5.08 1.29
N ILE A 137 8.84 5.62 1.64
CA ILE A 137 7.86 6.14 0.70
C ILE A 137 7.54 7.59 1.05
N GLU A 138 7.56 8.45 0.05
CA GLU A 138 6.98 9.78 0.13
C GLU A 138 5.68 9.83 -0.66
N ILE A 139 4.62 10.35 -0.04
CA ILE A 139 3.29 10.47 -0.64
C ILE A 139 2.86 11.93 -0.70
N ASP A 140 2.67 12.40 -1.92
CA ASP A 140 2.03 13.66 -2.26
C ASP A 140 0.69 13.42 -2.96
N TRP A 141 -0.18 14.43 -2.96
CA TRP A 141 -1.50 14.31 -3.55
C TRP A 141 -2.03 15.55 -4.25
N MET A 142 -2.94 15.31 -5.18
CA MET A 142 -3.81 16.32 -5.78
C MET A 142 -4.89 16.76 -4.78
N GLU A 143 -5.29 18.03 -4.81
CA GLU A 143 -6.44 18.54 -4.05
C GLU A 143 -7.63 17.54 -4.05
N GLN A 144 -8.21 17.25 -2.89
CA GLN A 144 -9.28 16.25 -2.65
C GLN A 144 -8.87 14.76 -2.73
N HIS A 145 -7.63 14.45 -3.13
CA HIS A 145 -7.07 13.10 -3.23
C HIS A 145 -6.09 12.75 -2.10
N ALA A 146 -6.21 13.39 -0.94
CA ALA A 146 -5.42 12.99 0.21
C ALA A 146 -5.67 11.49 0.53
N PRO A 147 -4.62 10.68 0.70
CA PRO A 147 -4.77 9.25 0.90
C PRO A 147 -5.50 8.95 2.21
N ASP A 148 -6.29 7.89 2.23
CA ASP A 148 -6.95 7.40 3.43
C ASP A 148 -5.90 6.89 4.43
N GLY A 149 -5.99 7.35 5.69
CA GLY A 149 -5.10 6.89 6.75
C GLY A 149 -5.23 5.39 7.04
N ALA A 150 -6.43 4.82 6.98
CA ALA A 150 -6.64 3.39 7.18
C ALA A 150 -6.04 2.56 6.03
N ALA A 151 -6.11 3.06 4.80
CA ALA A 151 -5.51 2.38 3.65
C ALA A 151 -3.99 2.28 3.79
N LEU A 152 -3.33 3.36 4.23
CA LEU A 152 -1.89 3.36 4.48
C LEU A 152 -1.50 2.40 5.61
N LEU A 153 -2.27 2.38 6.70
CA LEU A 153 -2.04 1.45 7.81
C LEU A 153 -2.18 -0.01 7.38
N ASN A 154 -3.16 -0.34 6.52
CA ASN A 154 -3.32 -1.69 6.00
C ASN A 154 -2.09 -2.15 5.21
N VAL A 155 -1.50 -1.26 4.40
CA VAL A 155 -0.27 -1.59 3.64
C VAL A 155 0.91 -1.74 4.59
N ILE A 156 1.09 -0.83 5.57
CA ILE A 156 2.14 -0.95 6.58
C ILE A 156 2.04 -2.28 7.34
N ASP A 157 0.85 -2.65 7.79
CA ASP A 157 0.59 -3.90 8.53
C ASP A 157 0.91 -5.15 7.69
N SER A 158 0.67 -5.10 6.39
CA SER A 158 1.03 -6.16 5.45
C SER A 158 2.54 -6.38 5.36
N PHE A 159 3.32 -5.29 5.20
CA PHE A 159 4.78 -5.35 5.16
C PHE A 159 5.37 -5.78 6.51
N ASP A 160 4.86 -5.28 7.63
CA ASP A 160 5.32 -5.65 8.98
C ASP A 160 5.09 -7.15 9.29
N LYS A 161 3.97 -7.71 8.80
CA LYS A 161 3.64 -9.14 8.97
C LYS A 161 4.25 -10.06 7.90
N SER A 162 4.97 -9.51 6.93
CA SER A 162 5.56 -10.29 5.85
C SER A 162 6.51 -11.39 6.39
N PRO A 163 6.68 -12.51 5.67
CA PRO A 163 7.51 -13.62 6.10
C PRO A 163 9.02 -13.36 5.89
N VAL A 164 9.39 -12.14 5.48
CA VAL A 164 10.77 -11.77 5.12
C VAL A 164 11.64 -11.83 6.36
N ALA A 165 12.71 -12.63 6.33
CA ALA A 165 13.59 -12.82 7.47
C ALA A 165 14.70 -11.76 7.50
N ASN A 166 15.02 -11.27 8.70
CA ASN A 166 16.01 -10.23 8.92
C ASN A 166 17.19 -10.73 9.77
N PRO A 167 18.39 -10.10 9.65
CA PRO A 167 19.55 -10.40 10.48
C PRO A 167 19.32 -10.27 12.00
N ASP A 168 18.41 -9.40 12.42
CA ASP A 168 18.00 -9.24 13.83
C ASP A 168 17.22 -10.46 14.41
N GLY A 169 16.80 -11.38 13.54
CA GLY A 169 16.02 -12.57 13.85
C GLY A 169 14.51 -12.36 13.90
N ALA A 170 14.02 -11.16 13.62
CA ALA A 170 12.62 -10.86 13.38
C ALA A 170 12.24 -11.16 11.91
N THR A 171 10.94 -11.16 11.65
CA THR A 171 10.39 -11.15 10.29
C THR A 171 9.66 -9.83 10.06
N GLY A 172 9.48 -9.46 8.80
CA GLY A 172 8.79 -8.24 8.40
C GLY A 172 9.67 -7.31 7.57
N VAL A 173 9.05 -6.31 6.97
CA VAL A 173 9.71 -5.17 6.33
C VAL A 173 9.07 -3.92 6.90
N ARG A 174 9.87 -2.96 7.35
CA ARG A 174 9.37 -1.70 7.91
C ARG A 174 9.10 -0.71 6.78
N LEU A 175 7.84 -0.31 6.64
CA LEU A 175 7.43 0.65 5.64
C LEU A 175 7.32 2.05 6.26
N HIS A 176 8.24 2.94 5.92
CA HIS A 176 8.29 4.33 6.39
C HIS A 176 7.54 5.25 5.44
N ILE A 177 6.30 5.61 5.77
CA ILE A 177 5.46 6.47 4.92
C ILE A 177 5.51 7.92 5.40
N GLN A 178 6.07 8.80 4.57
CA GLN A 178 5.99 10.25 4.70
C GLN A 178 4.78 10.79 3.90
N ARG A 179 3.70 11.13 4.61
CA ARG A 179 2.59 11.90 4.02
C ARG A 179 2.95 13.38 4.06
N GLN A 180 3.29 13.95 2.92
CA GLN A 180 3.83 15.30 2.82
C GLN A 180 2.73 16.33 2.57
N GLU A 181 2.40 16.63 1.31
CA GLU A 181 1.53 17.75 1.01
C GLU A 181 0.56 17.58 -0.16
N GLN A 182 -0.42 18.50 -0.19
CA GLN A 182 -1.23 18.72 -1.37
C GLN A 182 -0.38 19.46 -2.42
N ALA A 183 0.32 18.70 -3.25
CA ALA A 183 1.26 19.20 -4.24
C ALA A 183 0.62 19.98 -5.40
N VAL A 184 -0.56 19.54 -5.88
CA VAL A 184 -1.20 20.08 -7.10
C VAL A 184 -2.68 20.38 -6.92
N ASN A 185 -3.20 21.32 -7.72
CA ASN A 185 -4.65 21.63 -7.77
C ASN A 185 -5.44 20.49 -8.43
N HIS A 186 -6.73 20.39 -8.11
CA HIS A 186 -7.57 19.36 -8.72
C HIS A 186 -7.62 19.49 -10.25
N ASN A 187 -7.37 18.39 -10.93
CA ASN A 187 -7.56 18.25 -12.37
C ASN A 187 -8.02 16.83 -12.68
N ASP A 188 -9.18 16.71 -13.31
CA ASP A 188 -9.80 15.41 -13.60
C ASP A 188 -8.94 14.53 -14.50
N ASN A 189 -8.09 15.13 -15.33
CA ASN A 189 -7.12 14.42 -16.18
C ASN A 189 -5.75 15.06 -15.98
N PHE A 190 -4.93 14.42 -15.15
CA PHE A 190 -3.61 14.91 -14.80
C PHE A 190 -2.66 14.89 -16.00
N THR A 191 -1.71 15.82 -16.05
CA THR A 191 -1.09 16.28 -17.29
C THR A 191 -0.13 15.32 -18.00
N PHE A 192 0.00 14.06 -17.54
CA PHE A 192 0.81 13.04 -18.18
C PHE A 192 0.07 11.71 -18.31
N GLY A 193 0.47 10.92 -19.30
CA GLY A 193 -0.25 9.71 -19.73
C GLY A 193 0.18 8.45 -18.98
N ASP A 194 1.45 8.10 -19.07
CA ASP A 194 2.02 6.86 -18.54
C ASP A 194 3.24 7.20 -17.66
N CYS A 195 3.45 6.45 -16.58
CA CYS A 195 4.58 6.58 -15.66
C CYS A 195 5.93 6.26 -16.30
N SER A 196 5.94 5.58 -17.45
CA SER A 196 7.16 5.22 -18.19
C SER A 196 7.42 6.09 -19.43
N ASP A 197 6.50 7.00 -19.78
CA ASP A 197 6.61 7.83 -20.97
C ASP A 197 7.58 9.01 -20.72
N PRO A 198 8.64 9.20 -21.54
CA PRO A 198 9.55 10.33 -21.36
C PRO A 198 8.83 11.66 -21.63
N ALA A 199 9.25 12.73 -20.94
CA ALA A 199 8.73 14.08 -21.15
C ALA A 199 8.62 14.47 -22.64
N ARG A 200 7.49 15.10 -22.99
CA ARG A 200 7.26 15.68 -24.33
C ARG A 200 6.98 17.17 -24.20
N GLU A 201 7.29 17.95 -25.24
CA GLU A 201 7.06 19.40 -25.23
C GLU A 201 5.58 19.72 -24.92
N GLY A 202 5.33 20.33 -23.75
CA GLY A 202 3.98 20.68 -23.27
C GLY A 202 3.22 19.58 -22.53
N VAL A 203 3.82 18.41 -22.30
CA VAL A 203 3.29 17.30 -21.51
C VAL A 203 4.39 16.89 -20.52
N PRO A 204 4.35 17.33 -19.24
CA PRO A 204 5.33 16.90 -18.24
C PRO A 204 5.26 15.37 -18.09
N ASP A 205 6.32 14.73 -17.59
CA ASP A 205 6.35 13.34 -17.13
C ASP A 205 6.33 13.27 -15.60
N PHE A 206 6.40 12.06 -15.03
CA PHE A 206 6.46 11.89 -13.58
C PHE A 206 7.67 12.62 -12.97
N ASP A 207 8.86 12.52 -13.58
CA ASP A 207 10.08 13.18 -13.09
C ASP A 207 9.96 14.70 -13.02
N THR A 208 9.22 15.31 -13.95
CA THR A 208 8.91 16.73 -13.89
C THR A 208 8.07 17.07 -12.65
N VAL A 209 7.09 16.23 -12.31
CA VAL A 209 6.27 16.40 -11.10
C VAL A 209 7.09 16.12 -9.85
N LYS A 210 7.87 15.04 -9.84
CA LYS A 210 8.83 14.67 -8.78
C LYS A 210 9.70 15.86 -8.40
N ARG A 211 10.41 16.42 -9.37
CA ARG A 211 11.31 17.57 -9.17
C ARG A 211 10.60 18.81 -8.64
N ASP A 212 9.40 19.10 -9.15
CA ASP A 212 8.71 20.35 -8.87
C ASP A 212 7.92 20.30 -7.54
N HIS A 213 7.57 19.09 -7.07
CA HIS A 213 6.63 18.90 -5.96
C HIS A 213 7.12 18.01 -4.81
N PHE A 214 7.94 16.99 -5.01
CA PHE A 214 8.36 16.13 -3.91
C PHE A 214 9.50 16.75 -3.08
N GLY A 215 9.54 16.38 -1.80
CA GLY A 215 10.31 16.94 -0.70
C GLY A 215 9.64 18.18 -0.10
N THR A 216 9.88 18.52 1.18
CA THR A 216 9.34 19.75 1.78
C THR A 216 9.80 21.01 1.02
N PRO A 217 9.14 22.18 1.19
CA PRO A 217 9.63 23.43 0.62
C PRO A 217 11.09 23.78 0.98
N SER A 218 11.58 23.29 2.13
CA SER A 218 12.98 23.44 2.53
C SER A 218 13.88 22.49 1.72
N GLU A 219 13.50 21.23 1.60
CA GLU A 219 14.21 20.21 0.83
C GLU A 219 14.32 20.63 -0.64
N ARG A 220 13.24 21.10 -1.27
CA ARG A 220 13.25 21.61 -2.66
C ARG A 220 14.15 22.82 -2.89
N SER A 221 14.52 23.54 -1.84
CA SER A 221 15.48 24.65 -1.92
C SER A 221 16.94 24.20 -1.79
N ASN A 222 17.18 22.93 -1.43
CA ASN A 222 18.48 22.30 -1.24
C ASN A 222 18.62 21.04 -2.11
N LEU A 223 19.20 21.22 -3.31
CA LEU A 223 19.37 20.12 -4.27
C LEU A 223 20.13 18.92 -3.70
N ILE A 224 21.07 19.13 -2.76
CA ILE A 224 21.84 18.03 -2.17
C ILE A 224 20.94 17.13 -1.32
N GLN A 225 19.99 17.71 -0.60
CA GLN A 225 19.03 16.96 0.21
C GLN A 225 18.03 16.20 -0.67
N LEU A 226 17.59 16.79 -1.78
CA LEU A 226 16.77 16.07 -2.77
C LEU A 226 17.54 14.90 -3.39
N THR A 227 18.82 15.09 -3.73
CA THR A 227 19.68 14.01 -4.22
C THR A 227 19.88 12.91 -3.17
N ALA A 228 19.98 13.26 -1.88
CA ALA A 228 20.04 12.27 -0.83
C ALA A 228 18.73 11.44 -0.77
N LYS A 229 17.56 12.08 -0.91
CA LYS A 229 16.25 11.41 -0.91
C LYS A 229 16.08 10.46 -2.09
N SER A 230 16.55 10.82 -3.29
CA SER A 230 16.38 9.99 -4.49
C SER A 230 17.05 8.62 -4.40
N PHE A 231 17.97 8.39 -3.44
CA PHE A 231 18.59 7.09 -3.22
C PHE A 231 17.78 6.15 -2.31
N ALA A 232 16.84 6.67 -1.54
CA ALA A 232 16.12 5.90 -0.51
C ALA A 232 14.60 5.87 -0.73
N PHE A 233 14.03 6.90 -1.36
CA PHE A 233 12.58 7.08 -1.41
C PHE A 233 11.96 6.60 -2.72
N HIS A 234 10.86 5.86 -2.57
CA HIS A 234 9.81 5.71 -3.57
C HIS A 234 8.84 6.89 -3.48
N TYR A 235 8.44 7.44 -4.62
CA TYR A 235 7.61 8.61 -4.76
C TYR A 235 6.23 8.23 -5.27
N VAL A 236 5.21 8.48 -4.47
CA VAL A 236 3.82 8.13 -4.75
C VAL A 236 2.99 9.39 -4.91
N MET A 237 2.28 9.50 -6.03
CA MET A 237 1.37 10.61 -6.29
C MET A 237 -0.08 10.13 -6.37
N PHE A 238 -0.95 10.62 -5.49
CA PHE A 238 -2.39 10.41 -5.59
C PHE A 238 -3.04 11.50 -6.47
N ILE A 239 -3.69 11.11 -7.56
CA ILE A 239 -4.33 12.01 -8.53
C ILE A 239 -5.76 11.56 -8.86
N HIS A 240 -6.48 12.36 -9.65
CA HIS A 240 -7.78 11.96 -10.18
C HIS A 240 -7.66 10.88 -11.26
N ASN A 241 -7.40 11.23 -12.52
CA ASN A 241 -7.15 10.24 -13.58
C ASN A 241 -5.88 10.58 -14.35
N LEU A 242 -5.22 9.56 -14.90
CA LEU A 242 -4.16 9.71 -15.89
C LEU A 242 -4.75 10.15 -17.23
N LEU A 243 -4.09 11.08 -17.91
CA LEU A 243 -4.59 11.62 -19.17
C LEU A 243 -4.60 10.56 -20.26
N GLY A 244 -5.80 10.21 -20.73
CA GLY A 244 -5.98 9.27 -21.83
C GLY A 244 -5.99 7.79 -21.44
N GLN A 245 -5.87 7.48 -20.14
CA GLN A 245 -5.88 6.11 -19.60
C GLN A 245 -7.21 5.73 -18.92
N GLY A 246 -8.27 6.54 -19.11
CA GLY A 246 -9.59 6.25 -18.56
C GLY A 246 -9.59 6.23 -17.03
N SER A 247 -10.15 5.16 -16.46
CA SER A 247 -10.32 4.92 -15.03
C SER A 247 -9.31 3.90 -14.50
N THR A 248 -8.14 3.78 -15.12
CA THR A 248 -7.06 2.90 -14.63
C THR A 248 -6.77 3.14 -13.14
N SER A 249 -6.49 2.09 -12.39
CA SER A 249 -6.19 2.20 -10.95
C SER A 249 -4.92 3.01 -10.67
N GLY A 250 -3.93 2.93 -11.55
CA GLY A 250 -2.64 3.59 -11.36
C GLY A 250 -1.67 3.37 -12.51
N CYS A 251 -0.41 3.67 -12.23
CA CYS A 251 0.75 3.19 -12.97
C CYS A 251 1.99 3.25 -12.08
N ALA A 252 3.00 2.47 -12.42
CA ALA A 252 4.29 2.49 -11.74
C ALA A 252 5.45 2.18 -12.68
N GLU A 253 6.62 2.69 -12.34
CA GLU A 253 7.89 2.26 -12.92
C GLU A 253 8.25 0.85 -12.43
N LYS A 254 8.79 0.00 -13.33
CA LYS A 254 9.16 -1.39 -13.02
C LYS A 254 10.56 -1.80 -13.52
N PRO A 255 11.47 -2.24 -12.61
CA PRO A 255 11.54 -1.77 -11.23
C PRO A 255 11.82 -0.27 -11.20
N GLY A 256 11.61 0.39 -10.07
CA GLY A 256 11.71 1.84 -10.03
C GLY A 256 11.36 2.46 -8.70
N ASN A 257 11.20 3.79 -8.73
CA ASN A 257 10.79 4.57 -7.57
C ASN A 257 9.59 5.48 -7.82
N ASP A 258 8.90 5.32 -8.95
CA ASP A 258 7.76 6.16 -9.33
C ASP A 258 6.44 5.40 -9.32
N VAL A 259 5.45 5.95 -8.61
CA VAL A 259 4.11 5.38 -8.46
C VAL A 259 3.05 6.47 -8.58
N VAL A 260 1.99 6.17 -9.33
CA VAL A 260 0.79 7.00 -9.41
C VAL A 260 -0.43 6.17 -9.04
N ILE A 261 -1.27 6.74 -8.18
CA ILE A 261 -2.58 6.21 -7.82
C ILE A 261 -3.64 7.11 -8.45
N SER A 262 -4.50 6.57 -9.32
CA SER A 262 -5.44 7.34 -10.16
C SER A 262 -6.89 6.89 -10.02
N LEU A 263 -7.39 6.86 -8.79
CA LEU A 263 -8.72 6.32 -8.46
C LEU A 263 -9.88 7.31 -8.69
N GLY A 264 -9.72 8.32 -9.56
CA GLY A 264 -10.73 9.33 -9.87
C GLY A 264 -11.96 8.81 -10.61
N GLY A 265 -11.83 7.67 -11.29
CA GLY A 265 -12.93 6.93 -11.92
C GLY A 265 -13.63 5.93 -11.00
N TRP A 266 -13.21 5.81 -9.74
CA TRP A 266 -13.63 4.77 -8.81
C TRP A 266 -14.63 5.30 -7.77
N GLU A 267 -14.80 4.59 -6.65
CA GLU A 267 -15.82 4.86 -5.64
C GLU A 267 -15.86 6.31 -5.14
N ASN A 268 -17.09 6.78 -4.90
CA ASN A 268 -17.34 8.12 -4.39
C ASN A 268 -17.31 8.11 -2.85
N VAL A 269 -16.25 8.69 -2.28
CA VAL A 269 -16.06 8.77 -0.83
C VAL A 269 -16.14 10.22 -0.39
N GLY A 270 -17.15 10.55 0.43
CA GLY A 270 -17.33 11.91 0.94
C GLY A 270 -17.70 12.94 -0.13
N GLY A 271 -18.36 12.52 -1.22
CA GLY A 271 -18.82 13.40 -2.29
C GLY A 271 -17.82 13.58 -3.43
N HIS A 272 -16.72 12.83 -3.43
CA HIS A 272 -15.66 12.92 -4.44
C HIS A 272 -15.13 11.52 -4.82
N ASN A 273 -14.85 11.30 -6.10
CA ASN A 273 -14.36 10.00 -6.58
C ASN A 273 -12.85 9.89 -6.38
N LYS A 274 -12.46 8.93 -5.54
CA LYS A 274 -11.06 8.67 -5.17
C LYS A 274 -10.80 7.25 -4.66
N GLY A 275 -11.80 6.36 -4.78
CA GLY A 275 -11.76 5.01 -4.27
C GLY A 275 -11.91 4.91 -2.74
N ASN A 276 -12.46 3.79 -2.28
CA ASN A 276 -12.57 3.47 -0.85
C ASN A 276 -11.24 2.95 -0.26
N THR A 277 -11.22 2.68 1.05
CA THR A 277 -10.04 2.21 1.79
C THR A 277 -9.41 0.94 1.18
N GLY A 278 -10.23 -0.04 0.81
CA GLY A 278 -9.78 -1.30 0.21
C GLY A 278 -9.19 -1.11 -1.19
N GLN A 279 -9.78 -0.21 -1.98
CA GLN A 279 -9.28 0.15 -3.32
C GLN A 279 -7.95 0.91 -3.22
N GLN A 280 -7.84 1.90 -2.35
CA GLN A 280 -6.60 2.65 -2.15
C GLN A 280 -5.46 1.77 -1.63
N SER A 281 -5.72 0.90 -0.64
CA SER A 281 -4.69 0.00 -0.09
C SER A 281 -4.27 -1.09 -1.08
N GLY A 282 -5.23 -1.69 -1.79
CA GLY A 282 -4.98 -2.67 -2.85
C GLY A 282 -4.13 -2.09 -3.98
N THR A 283 -4.51 -0.91 -4.50
CA THR A 283 -3.74 -0.24 -5.56
C THR A 283 -2.37 0.20 -5.07
N LEU A 284 -2.25 0.85 -3.90
CA LEU A 284 -0.94 1.26 -3.39
C LEU A 284 0.02 0.08 -3.26
N MET A 285 -0.44 -1.05 -2.70
CA MET A 285 0.40 -2.24 -2.58
C MET A 285 0.74 -2.86 -3.94
N HIS A 286 -0.20 -2.85 -4.89
CA HIS A 286 0.02 -3.34 -6.25
C HIS A 286 1.08 -2.52 -6.99
N GLU A 287 0.92 -1.20 -7.05
CA GLU A 287 1.83 -0.31 -7.77
C GLU A 287 3.22 -0.27 -7.12
N LEU A 288 3.30 -0.34 -5.79
CA LEU A 288 4.58 -0.50 -5.08
C LEU A 288 5.26 -1.82 -5.44
N GLY A 289 4.49 -2.89 -5.69
CA GLY A 289 5.04 -4.17 -6.13
C GLY A 289 5.75 -4.06 -7.48
N HIS A 290 5.26 -3.23 -8.40
CA HIS A 290 5.95 -2.93 -9.65
C HIS A 290 7.29 -2.23 -9.42
N ASN A 291 7.35 -1.23 -8.53
CA ASN A 291 8.61 -0.60 -8.13
C ASN A 291 9.62 -1.63 -7.58
N LEU A 292 9.13 -2.67 -6.91
CA LEU A 292 9.90 -3.79 -6.36
C LEU A 292 10.08 -4.98 -7.35
N ASP A 293 9.93 -4.73 -8.66
CA ASP A 293 10.10 -5.66 -9.80
C ASP A 293 9.07 -6.79 -9.95
N LEU A 294 7.92 -6.73 -9.28
CA LEU A 294 6.83 -7.68 -9.51
C LEU A 294 6.04 -7.32 -10.77
N GLY A 295 5.65 -8.31 -11.57
CA GLY A 295 4.61 -8.20 -12.58
C GLY A 295 3.26 -8.69 -12.04
N HIS A 296 2.22 -8.62 -12.87
CA HIS A 296 0.88 -9.09 -12.48
C HIS A 296 0.80 -10.60 -12.19
N GLY A 297 1.80 -11.35 -12.66
CA GLY A 297 2.01 -12.76 -12.33
C GLY A 297 3.18 -13.01 -11.36
N GLY A 298 3.72 -11.97 -10.73
CA GLY A 298 4.92 -12.02 -9.90
C GLY A 298 6.16 -11.96 -10.78
N GLY A 299 6.69 -13.12 -11.17
CA GLY A 299 7.88 -13.20 -12.04
C GLY A 299 7.59 -12.99 -13.54
N ASP A 300 6.33 -12.79 -13.92
CA ASP A 300 5.88 -12.61 -15.29
C ASP A 300 4.68 -11.64 -15.33
N ASN A 301 4.20 -11.36 -16.55
CA ASN A 301 3.06 -10.46 -16.79
C ASN A 301 1.79 -11.25 -17.14
N ILE A 302 1.70 -12.54 -16.77
CA ILE A 302 0.50 -13.33 -17.00
C ILE A 302 -0.53 -12.98 -15.92
N ASN A 303 -1.64 -12.43 -16.36
CA ASN A 303 -2.73 -11.98 -15.54
C ASN A 303 -3.63 -13.14 -15.06
N CYS A 304 -4.29 -12.91 -13.92
CA CYS A 304 -5.43 -13.71 -13.47
C CYS A 304 -5.08 -15.19 -13.21
N LYS A 305 -3.81 -15.48 -12.89
CA LYS A 305 -3.31 -16.82 -12.57
C LYS A 305 -3.98 -17.39 -11.32
N THR A 306 -4.60 -18.56 -11.45
CA THR A 306 -5.27 -19.24 -10.32
C THR A 306 -4.28 -19.69 -9.24
N ASN A 307 -3.03 -20.01 -9.57
CA ASN A 307 -1.99 -20.43 -8.62
C ASN A 307 -1.07 -19.28 -8.15
N TYR A 308 -1.52 -18.03 -8.25
CA TYR A 308 -0.76 -16.86 -7.80
C TYR A 308 -1.62 -16.01 -6.86
N LEU A 309 -1.47 -16.25 -5.57
CA LEU A 309 -2.27 -15.64 -4.49
C LEU A 309 -1.56 -14.39 -3.97
N SER A 310 -1.64 -13.30 -4.72
CA SER A 310 -0.91 -12.05 -4.46
C SER A 310 -1.75 -10.85 -4.89
N VAL A 311 -1.64 -9.71 -4.21
CA VAL A 311 -2.30 -8.45 -4.60
C VAL A 311 -1.89 -7.96 -6.00
N MET A 312 -0.74 -8.41 -6.51
CA MET A 312 -0.30 -8.17 -7.89
C MET A 312 -1.22 -8.83 -8.92
N ASN A 313 -1.97 -9.85 -8.52
CA ASN A 313 -2.93 -10.50 -9.38
C ASN A 313 -4.29 -9.78 -9.29
N TYR A 314 -4.85 -9.33 -10.41
CA TYR A 314 -6.14 -8.62 -10.47
C TYR A 314 -7.35 -9.34 -9.85
N LEU A 315 -7.26 -10.67 -9.66
CA LEU A 315 -8.27 -11.43 -8.93
C LEU A 315 -8.23 -11.17 -7.41
N PHE A 316 -7.11 -10.65 -6.92
CA PHE A 316 -6.80 -10.40 -5.51
C PHE A 316 -6.32 -8.96 -5.24
N GLN A 317 -6.37 -8.04 -6.21
CA GLN A 317 -5.99 -6.65 -5.97
C GLN A 317 -6.98 -5.91 -5.07
N PHE A 318 -8.28 -6.20 -5.17
CA PHE A 318 -9.34 -5.54 -4.39
C PHE A 318 -10.02 -6.55 -3.47
N ASP A 319 -10.31 -6.15 -2.24
CA ASP A 319 -11.15 -6.95 -1.35
C ASP A 319 -12.54 -7.06 -1.98
N SER A 320 -13.38 -7.96 -1.47
CA SER A 320 -14.75 -8.25 -1.92
C SER A 320 -14.92 -8.86 -3.31
N LYS A 321 -14.11 -8.53 -4.32
CA LYS A 321 -14.32 -8.90 -5.73
C LYS A 321 -14.64 -10.39 -5.97
N TYR A 322 -13.76 -11.32 -5.59
CA TYR A 322 -13.98 -12.78 -5.80
C TYR A 322 -13.66 -13.66 -4.62
N VAL A 323 -12.78 -13.15 -3.75
CA VAL A 323 -12.38 -13.78 -2.52
C VAL A 323 -12.61 -12.76 -1.43
N SER A 324 -13.84 -12.73 -0.92
CA SER A 324 -14.10 -12.05 0.34
C SER A 324 -13.14 -12.56 1.41
N GLY A 325 -12.56 -11.64 2.17
CA GLY A 325 -11.58 -11.91 3.22
C GLY A 325 -10.23 -12.37 2.68
N ARG A 326 -9.87 -12.00 1.44
CA ARG A 326 -8.50 -12.20 0.96
C ARG A 326 -7.52 -11.34 1.78
N PRO A 327 -6.34 -11.85 2.15
CA PRO A 327 -5.30 -11.00 2.70
C PRO A 327 -4.93 -9.88 1.73
N LEU A 328 -4.64 -8.68 2.25
CA LEU A 328 -3.86 -7.68 1.53
C LEU A 328 -2.40 -8.08 1.71
N ASP A 329 -1.87 -8.83 0.74
CA ASP A 329 -0.58 -9.48 0.88
C ASP A 329 0.03 -9.81 -0.50
N TYR A 330 1.36 -9.91 -0.55
CA TYR A 330 2.02 -10.57 -1.68
C TYR A 330 2.05 -12.09 -1.45
N SER A 331 2.44 -12.86 -2.46
CA SER A 331 2.54 -14.32 -2.32
C SER A 331 3.74 -14.74 -1.46
N HIS A 332 3.53 -15.75 -0.60
CA HIS A 332 4.56 -16.27 0.33
C HIS A 332 5.30 -17.49 -0.21
N GLU A 333 4.83 -18.08 -1.33
CA GLU A 333 5.42 -19.27 -1.90
C GLU A 333 5.09 -19.41 -3.39
N ALA A 334 6.05 -19.94 -4.15
CA ALA A 334 5.84 -20.32 -5.53
C ALA A 334 5.06 -21.64 -5.59
N LEU A 335 3.74 -21.55 -5.77
CA LEU A 335 2.88 -22.72 -5.92
C LEU A 335 3.25 -23.54 -7.17
N PRO A 336 2.95 -24.85 -7.18
CA PRO A 336 3.25 -25.71 -8.33
C PRO A 336 2.70 -25.13 -9.63
N SER A 337 3.49 -25.25 -10.70
CA SER A 337 3.06 -24.85 -12.03
C SER A 337 1.83 -25.66 -12.47
N ILE A 338 0.90 -24.99 -13.14
CA ILE A 338 -0.33 -25.60 -13.65
C ILE A 338 -0.29 -25.58 -15.18
N ASP A 339 -0.44 -26.76 -15.78
CA ASP A 339 -0.56 -26.95 -17.23
C ASP A 339 -2.05 -26.97 -17.60
N GLU A 340 -2.52 -25.93 -18.29
CA GLU A 340 -3.93 -25.82 -18.72
C GLU A 340 -4.36 -26.88 -19.74
N GLY A 341 -3.41 -27.51 -20.43
CA GLY A 341 -3.66 -28.67 -21.29
C GLY A 341 -3.84 -29.99 -20.51
N GLY A 342 -3.54 -29.98 -19.21
CA GLY A 342 -3.35 -31.18 -18.39
C GLY A 342 -3.66 -31.01 -16.90
N LEU A 343 -4.74 -30.32 -16.54
CA LEU A 343 -5.13 -30.04 -15.16
C LEU A 343 -5.46 -31.32 -14.38
N SER A 344 -4.87 -31.46 -13.20
CA SER A 344 -5.15 -32.55 -12.26
C SER A 344 -6.08 -32.06 -11.15
N GLU A 345 -7.21 -32.74 -10.94
CA GLU A 345 -8.21 -32.35 -9.94
C GLU A 345 -7.81 -32.66 -8.49
N PRO A 346 -7.21 -33.82 -8.15
CA PRO A 346 -6.85 -34.15 -6.76
C PRO A 346 -5.91 -33.16 -6.06
N PRO A 347 -4.83 -32.64 -6.69
CA PRO A 347 -3.96 -31.66 -6.04
C PRO A 347 -4.53 -30.24 -6.05
N GLY A 348 -5.51 -29.93 -6.91
CA GLY A 348 -5.96 -28.55 -7.13
C GLY A 348 -4.78 -27.64 -7.49
N ILE A 349 -4.68 -26.50 -6.81
CA ILE A 349 -3.48 -25.64 -6.89
C ILE A 349 -2.43 -25.93 -5.81
N SER A 350 -2.72 -26.84 -4.87
CA SER A 350 -1.85 -27.18 -3.74
C SER A 350 -1.39 -25.96 -2.92
N GLY A 351 -2.30 -25.00 -2.72
CA GLY A 351 -2.04 -23.78 -1.98
C GLY A 351 -2.18 -23.92 -0.46
N PRO A 352 -1.88 -22.85 0.28
CA PRO A 352 -1.89 -22.85 1.74
C PRO A 352 -3.31 -22.96 2.32
N GLY A 353 -3.40 -23.60 3.49
CA GLY A 353 -4.66 -23.76 4.22
C GLY A 353 -5.22 -22.43 4.72
N GLY A 354 -6.53 -22.25 4.61
CA GLY A 354 -7.23 -21.03 5.03
C GLY A 354 -7.30 -19.95 3.96
N LEU A 355 -6.53 -20.06 2.88
CA LEU A 355 -6.66 -19.20 1.70
C LEU A 355 -7.62 -19.80 0.67
N TRP A 356 -8.08 -18.93 -0.22
CA TRP A 356 -8.97 -19.26 -1.32
C TRP A 356 -8.33 -18.87 -2.63
N THR A 357 -8.72 -19.56 -3.69
CA THR A 357 -8.38 -19.23 -5.06
C THR A 357 -9.63 -19.13 -5.91
N VAL A 358 -9.46 -18.60 -7.11
CA VAL A 358 -10.50 -18.33 -8.09
C VAL A 358 -10.04 -18.81 -9.45
N TYR A 359 -10.91 -19.50 -10.15
CA TYR A 359 -10.71 -19.87 -11.54
C TYR A 359 -11.94 -19.56 -12.38
N GLY A 360 -11.69 -19.10 -13.60
CA GLY A 360 -12.70 -19.04 -14.65
C GLY A 360 -12.92 -20.43 -15.22
N PRO A 361 -14.12 -20.71 -15.76
CA PRO A 361 -14.08 -21.17 -17.13
C PRO A 361 -14.93 -20.31 -18.05
N ARG A 362 -14.39 -20.00 -19.23
CA ARG A 362 -15.22 -20.04 -20.43
C ARG A 362 -15.72 -21.45 -20.63
N THR A 363 -17.05 -21.63 -20.62
CA THR A 363 -17.68 -22.92 -20.92
C THR A 363 -17.10 -23.55 -22.20
N PHE A 364 -16.99 -24.89 -22.22
CA PHE A 364 -16.66 -25.76 -23.37
C PHE A 364 -17.47 -25.49 -24.67
N LEU A 365 -18.37 -24.51 -24.69
CA LEU A 365 -19.12 -24.02 -25.84
C LEU A 365 -18.98 -22.50 -25.91
N ARG A 366 -18.07 -22.02 -26.78
CA ARG A 366 -17.89 -20.62 -27.15
C ARG A 366 -19.23 -19.94 -27.52
N PRO A 367 -19.50 -18.73 -27.02
CA PRO A 367 -19.99 -17.66 -27.87
C PRO A 367 -18.89 -16.61 -28.00
N THR A 368 -18.61 -16.25 -29.25
CA THR A 368 -17.79 -15.11 -29.61
C THR A 368 -18.42 -13.83 -29.04
N VAL A 369 -17.65 -13.14 -28.18
CA VAL A 369 -17.92 -11.80 -27.66
C VAL A 369 -19.00 -11.75 -26.57
N VAL A 370 -18.59 -11.46 -25.35
CA VAL A 370 -19.48 -10.91 -24.33
C VAL A 370 -19.75 -9.46 -24.75
N ASP A 371 -21.01 -9.14 -25.05
CA ASP A 371 -21.42 -7.76 -25.25
C ASP A 371 -21.37 -7.05 -23.88
N TYR A 372 -20.43 -6.14 -23.67
CA TYR A 372 -20.27 -5.36 -22.44
C TYR A 372 -21.60 -4.73 -21.97
N ALA A 373 -22.51 -4.40 -22.90
CA ALA A 373 -23.82 -3.85 -22.56
C ALA A 373 -24.77 -4.87 -21.89
N GLN A 374 -24.56 -6.18 -22.07
CA GLN A 374 -25.35 -7.23 -21.43
C GLN A 374 -24.90 -7.53 -20.00
N VAL A 375 -23.59 -7.55 -19.72
CA VAL A 375 -23.03 -7.73 -18.36
C VAL A 375 -23.49 -6.61 -17.44
N PHE A 376 -23.45 -5.37 -17.94
CA PHE A 376 -23.95 -4.19 -17.23
C PHE A 376 -25.46 -4.25 -16.93
N SER A 377 -26.24 -4.93 -17.77
CA SER A 377 -27.69 -5.09 -17.56
C SER A 377 -28.04 -6.21 -16.57
N LEU A 378 -27.07 -7.05 -16.20
CA LEU A 378 -27.23 -8.20 -15.32
C LEU A 378 -26.53 -8.04 -13.96
N GLY A 379 -25.80 -6.94 -13.75
CA GLY A 379 -25.07 -6.71 -12.49
C GLY A 379 -23.89 -7.67 -12.31
N GLY A 380 -22.99 -7.78 -13.30
CA GLY A 380 -21.75 -8.59 -13.20
C GLY A 380 -21.72 -9.88 -14.04
N LEU A 381 -20.62 -10.64 -13.92
CA LEU A 381 -20.51 -11.98 -14.53
C LEU A 381 -21.50 -12.94 -13.85
N PRO A 382 -22.17 -13.84 -14.60
CA PRO A 382 -23.07 -14.82 -14.00
C PRO A 382 -22.35 -15.72 -12.97
N PRO A 383 -23.01 -16.11 -11.84
CA PRO A 383 -22.39 -16.86 -10.74
C PRO A 383 -21.73 -18.21 -11.11
N ASN A 384 -21.99 -18.73 -12.31
CA ASN A 384 -21.42 -19.99 -12.80
C ASN A 384 -20.12 -19.83 -13.63
N TRP A 385 -19.70 -18.59 -13.90
CA TRP A 385 -18.52 -18.25 -14.72
C TRP A 385 -17.24 -18.16 -13.92
N VAL A 386 -17.35 -17.79 -12.64
CA VAL A 386 -16.22 -17.67 -11.73
C VAL A 386 -16.43 -18.64 -10.57
N VAL A 387 -15.40 -19.41 -10.23
CA VAL A 387 -15.47 -20.37 -9.12
C VAL A 387 -14.42 -20.04 -8.08
N ARG A 388 -14.92 -19.71 -6.90
CA ARG A 388 -14.14 -19.61 -5.67
C ARG A 388 -14.04 -20.98 -5.02
N THR A 389 -12.83 -21.38 -4.66
CA THR A 389 -12.55 -22.67 -4.01
C THR A 389 -11.40 -22.52 -3.01
N PRO A 390 -11.36 -23.29 -1.89
CA PRO A 390 -10.21 -23.25 -1.00
C PRO A 390 -8.94 -23.64 -1.76
N ALA A 391 -7.84 -22.94 -1.49
CA ALA A 391 -6.55 -23.16 -2.15
C ALA A 391 -5.92 -24.52 -1.79
N ASP A 392 -6.27 -25.07 -0.62
CA ASP A 392 -5.72 -26.31 -0.04
C ASP A 392 -6.53 -27.59 -0.37
N ARG A 393 -7.46 -27.51 -1.34
CA ARG A 393 -8.38 -28.62 -1.67
C ARG A 393 -8.28 -29.08 -3.11
N PRO A 394 -8.71 -30.33 -3.39
CA PRO A 394 -8.98 -30.76 -4.74
C PRO A 394 -9.95 -29.79 -5.43
N ILE A 395 -9.72 -29.52 -6.72
CA ILE A 395 -10.55 -28.63 -7.53
C ILE A 395 -11.17 -29.45 -8.66
N ASP A 396 -12.50 -29.41 -8.76
CA ASP A 396 -13.25 -30.00 -9.87
C ASP A 396 -13.19 -29.05 -11.08
N TRP A 397 -12.09 -29.13 -11.83
CA TRP A 397 -11.80 -28.24 -12.96
C TRP A 397 -12.87 -28.32 -14.05
N ASN A 398 -13.41 -29.52 -14.30
CA ASN A 398 -14.41 -29.73 -15.33
C ASN A 398 -15.87 -29.52 -14.84
N LYS A 399 -16.06 -29.32 -13.54
CA LYS A 399 -17.34 -29.05 -12.87
C LYS A 399 -18.37 -30.17 -13.04
N ASN A 400 -17.94 -31.43 -13.14
CA ASN A 400 -18.86 -32.57 -13.30
C ASN A 400 -19.44 -33.08 -11.96
N GLY A 401 -18.98 -32.53 -10.84
CA GLY A 401 -19.38 -32.86 -9.48
C GLY A 401 -18.57 -34.00 -8.85
N VAL A 402 -17.46 -34.42 -9.47
CA VAL A 402 -16.59 -35.53 -9.04
C VAL A 402 -15.13 -35.12 -9.22
N ILE A 403 -14.29 -35.44 -8.24
CA ILE A 403 -12.83 -35.32 -8.36
C ILE A 403 -12.27 -36.57 -9.05
N ASP A 404 -11.86 -36.42 -10.31
CA ASP A 404 -11.30 -37.46 -11.15
C ASP A 404 -9.79 -37.65 -10.89
N SER A 405 -9.38 -38.83 -10.39
CA SER A 405 -7.97 -39.09 -10.08
C SER A 405 -7.09 -39.42 -11.29
N ASP A 406 -7.71 -39.87 -12.38
CA ASP A 406 -7.01 -40.52 -13.51
C ASP A 406 -7.26 -39.82 -14.86
N ASN A 407 -8.05 -38.72 -14.87
CA ASN A 407 -8.37 -37.96 -16.08
C ASN A 407 -7.87 -36.52 -15.92
N LEU A 408 -6.96 -36.11 -16.80
CA LEU A 408 -6.57 -34.71 -16.90
C LEU A 408 -7.65 -33.92 -17.63
N VAL A 409 -7.90 -32.71 -17.16
CA VAL A 409 -8.85 -31.76 -17.74
C VAL A 409 -8.06 -30.72 -18.53
N SER A 410 -8.51 -30.38 -19.73
CA SER A 410 -8.01 -29.20 -20.42
C SER A 410 -9.03 -28.08 -20.26
N ALA A 411 -8.61 -26.97 -19.66
CA ALA A 411 -9.42 -25.78 -19.46
C ALA A 411 -8.50 -24.56 -19.30
N ASP A 412 -8.92 -23.45 -19.90
CA ASP A 412 -8.34 -22.13 -19.71
C ASP A 412 -8.92 -21.54 -18.41
N ILE A 413 -8.12 -21.54 -17.36
CA ILE A 413 -8.53 -21.26 -15.98
C ILE A 413 -8.28 -19.80 -15.56
N ASN A 414 -7.47 -19.07 -16.33
CA ASN A 414 -7.23 -17.63 -16.19
C ASN A 414 -7.98 -16.74 -17.20
N ASP A 415 -8.79 -17.31 -18.13
CA ASP A 415 -9.72 -16.53 -18.98
C ASP A 415 -11.01 -16.16 -18.25
N PHE A 416 -11.09 -14.88 -17.88
CA PHE A 416 -12.29 -14.26 -17.33
C PHE A 416 -13.05 -13.39 -18.35
N GLY A 417 -12.57 -13.35 -19.60
CA GLY A 417 -13.23 -12.63 -20.69
C GLY A 417 -12.97 -11.12 -20.73
N ILE A 418 -11.96 -10.61 -20.02
CA ILE A 418 -11.50 -9.23 -20.18
C ILE A 418 -10.42 -9.20 -21.26
N GLU A 419 -10.67 -8.42 -22.31
CA GLU A 419 -9.70 -8.20 -23.38
C GLU A 419 -8.43 -7.50 -22.83
N ASN A 420 -7.25 -7.96 -23.23
CA ASN A 420 -5.93 -7.44 -22.83
C ASN A 420 -5.53 -7.59 -21.33
N HIS A 421 -6.46 -7.91 -20.43
CA HIS A 421 -6.14 -8.16 -19.01
C HIS A 421 -6.27 -9.65 -18.67
N CYS A 422 -7.48 -10.20 -18.52
CA CYS A 422 -7.71 -11.63 -18.25
C CYS A 422 -8.21 -12.39 -19.50
N GLU A 423 -7.43 -12.38 -20.59
CA GLU A 423 -7.84 -13.00 -21.86
C GLU A 423 -7.37 -14.44 -22.04
N ALA A 424 -7.96 -15.12 -23.04
CA ALA A 424 -7.75 -16.55 -23.30
C ALA A 424 -6.36 -16.86 -23.84
N SER A 425 -5.61 -17.69 -23.12
CA SER A 425 -4.28 -18.20 -23.48
C SER A 425 -4.28 -19.72 -23.46
N ASN A 426 -4.84 -20.36 -24.51
CA ASN A 426 -4.97 -21.83 -24.51
C ASN A 426 -3.62 -22.56 -24.30
N ASP A 427 -3.65 -23.59 -23.45
CA ASP A 427 -2.55 -24.53 -23.18
C ASP A 427 -1.30 -23.83 -22.62
N GLU A 428 -1.49 -22.84 -21.74
CA GLU A 428 -0.39 -22.13 -21.08
C GLU A 428 0.09 -22.85 -19.81
N ASP A 429 1.40 -22.72 -19.54
CA ASP A 429 1.99 -23.15 -18.27
C ASP A 429 1.95 -21.95 -17.31
N LEU A 430 1.10 -22.03 -16.28
CA LEU A 430 0.99 -20.99 -15.27
C LEU A 430 2.00 -21.25 -14.14
N PHE A 431 3.07 -20.47 -14.09
CA PHE A 431 4.09 -20.57 -13.04
C PHE A 431 3.65 -19.80 -11.80
N GLY A 432 3.65 -20.44 -10.63
CA GLY A 432 3.54 -19.74 -9.35
C GLY A 432 4.80 -18.93 -9.07
N HIS A 433 4.68 -17.94 -8.18
CA HIS A 433 5.78 -17.07 -7.78
C HIS A 433 5.73 -16.84 -6.27
N ASP A 434 6.90 -16.63 -5.65
CA ASP A 434 7.05 -16.22 -4.26
C ASP A 434 7.51 -14.77 -4.29
N ASP A 435 6.62 -13.84 -4.04
CA ASP A 435 6.91 -12.42 -4.20
C ASP A 435 7.82 -11.92 -3.09
N TRP A 436 7.49 -12.22 -1.83
CA TRP A 436 8.22 -11.70 -0.67
C TRP A 436 9.70 -12.09 -0.70
N SER A 437 10.02 -13.31 -1.15
CA SER A 437 11.41 -13.75 -1.28
C SER A 437 12.15 -13.19 -2.51
N ASN A 438 11.45 -12.51 -3.43
CA ASN A 438 12.00 -12.05 -4.72
C ASN A 438 11.78 -10.54 -4.98
N LEU A 439 11.39 -9.76 -3.97
CA LEU A 439 11.33 -8.31 -4.07
C LEU A 439 12.70 -7.72 -4.41
N PHE A 440 12.72 -6.72 -5.28
CA PHE A 440 13.92 -6.01 -5.68
C PHE A 440 14.02 -4.66 -4.98
N TYR A 441 14.94 -4.54 -4.03
CA TYR A 441 15.10 -3.32 -3.22
C TYR A 441 16.12 -2.31 -3.79
N TYR A 442 17.08 -2.78 -4.61
CA TYR A 442 18.22 -1.96 -5.09
C TYR A 442 17.91 -1.17 -6.37
N PHE A 443 16.81 -0.39 -6.40
CA PHE A 443 16.42 0.35 -7.60
C PHE A 443 17.53 1.28 -8.12
N TRP A 444 18.24 2.00 -7.23
CA TRP A 444 19.28 2.95 -7.61
C TRP A 444 20.58 2.35 -8.18
N MET A 445 20.82 1.05 -7.99
CA MET A 445 22.02 0.37 -8.52
C MET A 445 21.89 -0.05 -9.98
N ARG A 446 20.69 0.07 -10.57
CA ARG A 446 20.49 -0.40 -11.93
C ARG A 446 20.93 0.63 -12.96
N SER A 447 21.37 0.14 -14.11
CA SER A 447 21.73 1.02 -15.24
C SER A 447 20.54 1.66 -15.93
N ASP A 448 19.33 1.18 -15.65
CA ASP A 448 18.04 1.76 -16.08
C ASP A 448 17.47 2.74 -15.04
N PHE A 449 18.06 2.85 -13.84
CA PHE A 449 17.77 3.95 -12.92
C PHE A 449 18.50 5.22 -13.38
N ALA A 450 17.78 6.04 -14.11
CA ALA A 450 18.10 7.44 -14.26
C ALA A 450 16.79 8.20 -14.16
N GLU A 451 16.73 9.22 -13.30
CA GLU A 451 15.72 10.29 -13.27
C GLU A 451 15.40 10.76 -14.71
N GLY A 452 14.50 10.08 -15.43
CA GLY A 452 14.16 10.32 -16.84
C GLY A 452 14.50 9.24 -17.89
N ILE A 453 14.99 8.04 -17.55
CA ILE A 453 15.28 6.96 -18.54
C ILE A 453 14.62 5.62 -18.17
N HIS A 454 13.31 5.53 -18.40
CA HIS A 454 12.55 4.27 -18.28
C HIS A 454 12.80 3.35 -19.50
N LEU A 455 13.88 2.56 -19.49
CA LEU A 455 14.20 1.63 -20.60
C LEU A 455 13.36 0.35 -20.59
N THR A 456 12.67 0.05 -19.49
CA THR A 456 11.75 -1.09 -19.38
C THR A 456 10.39 -0.71 -19.98
N THR A 457 10.34 -0.69 -21.32
CA THR A 457 9.13 -0.44 -22.15
C THR A 457 8.05 -1.54 -22.07
N ALA A 458 7.99 -2.32 -20.98
CA ALA A 458 6.84 -3.19 -20.77
C ALA A 458 5.76 -2.33 -20.14
N GLN A 459 4.98 -1.64 -20.97
CA GLN A 459 3.70 -1.06 -20.58
C GLN A 459 2.91 -2.16 -19.87
N VAL A 460 2.69 -1.97 -18.58
CA VAL A 460 1.84 -2.83 -17.78
C VAL A 460 0.50 -2.09 -17.74
N ASP A 461 -0.44 -2.50 -18.61
CA ASP A 461 -1.77 -1.91 -18.61
C ASP A 461 -2.48 -2.30 -17.32
N GLU A 462 -2.76 -1.29 -16.50
CA GLU A 462 -3.45 -1.40 -15.23
C GLU A 462 -4.97 -1.50 -15.40
N ILE A 463 -5.63 -2.26 -14.52
CA ILE A 463 -7.06 -2.51 -14.63
C ILE A 463 -7.90 -1.23 -14.49
N THR A 464 -8.88 -1.06 -15.36
CA THR A 464 -9.85 0.05 -15.26
C THR A 464 -10.98 -0.27 -14.28
N TYR A 465 -11.67 0.76 -13.79
CA TYR A 465 -12.86 0.57 -12.95
C TYR A 465 -13.93 -0.28 -13.66
N GLU A 466 -14.19 -0.04 -14.95
CA GLU A 466 -15.16 -0.79 -15.74
C GLU A 466 -14.79 -2.27 -15.86
N GLU A 467 -13.51 -2.59 -16.05
CA GLU A 467 -13.03 -3.97 -16.09
C GLU A 467 -13.13 -4.63 -14.72
N ALA A 468 -12.74 -3.93 -13.65
CA ALA A 468 -12.85 -4.42 -12.29
C ALA A 468 -14.31 -4.71 -11.90
N ILE A 469 -15.25 -3.84 -12.27
CA ILE A 469 -16.70 -4.03 -12.08
C ILE A 469 -17.21 -5.18 -12.92
N SER A 470 -16.80 -5.27 -14.19
CA SER A 470 -17.27 -6.34 -15.09
C SER A 470 -16.96 -7.72 -14.53
N LEU A 471 -15.86 -7.82 -13.80
CA LEU A 471 -15.37 -9.01 -13.15
C LEU A 471 -16.12 -9.35 -11.86
N SER A 472 -16.54 -8.36 -11.07
CA SER A 472 -17.12 -8.59 -9.75
C SER A 472 -18.42 -9.42 -9.84
N PRO A 473 -18.53 -10.56 -9.14
CA PRO A 473 -19.81 -11.19 -8.80
C PRO A 473 -20.58 -10.37 -7.75
N ASP A 474 -21.86 -10.72 -7.62
CA ASP A 474 -22.74 -10.44 -6.48
C ASP A 474 -22.88 -11.77 -5.71
N THR A 475 -22.24 -11.86 -4.55
CA THR A 475 -22.10 -13.12 -3.80
C THR A 475 -23.30 -13.42 -2.92
N ASP A 476 -23.94 -12.40 -2.35
CA ASP A 476 -25.06 -12.57 -1.43
C ASP A 476 -26.44 -12.41 -2.10
N GLY A 477 -26.46 -11.91 -3.35
CA GLY A 477 -27.61 -11.84 -4.23
C GLY A 477 -28.52 -10.65 -3.95
N ASP A 478 -27.95 -9.53 -3.51
CA ASP A 478 -28.69 -8.34 -3.10
C ASP A 478 -28.80 -7.25 -4.19
N ASP A 479 -28.31 -7.56 -5.40
CA ASP A 479 -28.19 -6.69 -6.58
C ASP A 479 -27.09 -5.59 -6.47
N VAL A 480 -26.22 -5.64 -5.46
CA VAL A 480 -24.98 -4.85 -5.34
C VAL A 480 -23.78 -5.75 -5.65
N LEU A 481 -22.87 -5.26 -6.50
CA LEU A 481 -21.68 -6.03 -6.85
C LEU A 481 -20.66 -5.97 -5.74
N ASN A 482 -20.01 -7.08 -5.42
CA ASN A 482 -19.08 -7.16 -4.30
C ASN A 482 -18.07 -5.99 -4.26
N LEU A 483 -17.46 -5.62 -5.41
CA LEU A 483 -16.46 -4.54 -5.50
C LEU A 483 -16.94 -3.19 -4.95
N VAL A 484 -18.25 -2.96 -4.97
CA VAL A 484 -18.93 -1.73 -4.51
C VAL A 484 -19.89 -1.99 -3.35
N ASP A 485 -19.85 -3.20 -2.81
CA ASP A 485 -20.69 -3.66 -1.71
C ASP A 485 -19.95 -3.49 -0.39
N ASN A 486 -20.51 -2.72 0.54
CA ASN A 486 -19.97 -2.54 1.88
C ASN A 486 -20.26 -3.73 2.81
N CYS A 487 -21.05 -4.73 2.36
CA CYS A 487 -21.24 -6.02 3.02
C CYS A 487 -21.31 -7.22 2.02
N PRO A 488 -20.20 -7.59 1.35
CA PRO A 488 -20.15 -8.58 0.25
C PRO A 488 -20.66 -10.00 0.53
N GLU A 489 -20.93 -10.32 1.80
CA GLU A 489 -21.45 -11.62 2.24
C GLU A 489 -22.79 -11.52 2.98
N VAL A 490 -23.34 -10.30 3.19
CA VAL A 490 -24.50 -10.05 4.03
C VAL A 490 -25.46 -9.07 3.35
N VAL A 491 -26.52 -9.64 2.78
CA VAL A 491 -27.58 -8.94 2.03
C VAL A 491 -27.98 -7.61 2.67
N ASN A 492 -27.63 -6.50 2.02
CA ASN A 492 -27.96 -5.15 2.44
C ASN A 492 -28.11 -4.19 1.24
N PRO A 493 -29.19 -4.32 0.42
CA PRO A 493 -29.36 -3.51 -0.79
C PRO A 493 -29.40 -1.98 -0.58
N GLY A 494 -29.60 -1.55 0.67
CA GLY A 494 -29.60 -0.13 1.07
C GLY A 494 -28.21 0.44 1.33
N GLN A 495 -27.18 -0.41 1.47
CA GLN A 495 -25.78 -0.06 1.72
C GLN A 495 -25.63 0.94 2.88
N GLU A 496 -26.49 0.84 3.90
CA GLU A 496 -26.42 1.71 5.05
C GLU A 496 -25.08 1.53 5.76
N ASP A 497 -24.37 2.65 5.94
CA ASP A 497 -23.11 2.76 6.67
C ASP A 497 -23.21 4.07 7.50
N SER A 498 -23.60 3.91 8.76
CA SER A 498 -23.93 5.03 9.64
C SER A 498 -22.70 5.76 10.17
N ASN A 499 -21.56 5.06 10.27
CA ASN A 499 -20.32 5.60 10.81
C ASN A 499 -19.37 6.12 9.71
N GLY A 500 -19.62 5.74 8.45
CA GLY A 500 -18.90 6.16 7.25
C GLY A 500 -17.53 5.52 7.10
N ASP A 501 -17.30 4.35 7.71
CA ASP A 501 -16.03 3.63 7.65
C ASP A 501 -15.88 2.69 6.44
N GLY A 502 -16.94 2.57 5.62
CA GLY A 502 -16.97 1.73 4.43
C GLY A 502 -17.38 0.28 4.70
N ILE A 503 -17.68 -0.09 5.94
CA ILE A 503 -18.30 -1.36 6.33
C ILE A 503 -19.79 -1.09 6.58
N GLY A 504 -20.67 -1.86 5.94
CA GLY A 504 -22.11 -1.63 6.11
C GLY A 504 -22.59 -2.00 7.52
N ASP A 505 -23.57 -1.26 8.04
CA ASP A 505 -24.23 -1.47 9.33
C ASP A 505 -24.72 -2.94 9.50
N ALA A 506 -24.97 -3.65 8.40
CA ALA A 506 -25.43 -5.04 8.36
C ALA A 506 -24.34 -6.08 8.69
N CYS A 507 -23.09 -5.80 8.34
CA CYS A 507 -21.94 -6.69 8.54
C CYS A 507 -20.89 -6.09 9.47
N GLU A 508 -21.06 -4.84 9.90
CA GLU A 508 -20.20 -4.21 10.89
C GLU A 508 -20.22 -5.05 12.18
N PRO A 509 -19.06 -5.54 12.66
CA PRO A 509 -19.00 -6.20 13.95
C PRO A 509 -19.43 -5.19 15.00
N ALA A 510 -20.35 -5.54 15.91
CA ALA A 510 -20.75 -4.64 16.99
C ALA A 510 -19.51 -4.26 17.84
N THR A 511 -18.89 -3.12 17.51
CA THR A 511 -17.52 -2.75 17.93
C THR A 511 -17.44 -2.30 19.37
N THR A 512 -18.57 -2.16 20.07
CA THR A 512 -18.60 -1.83 21.49
C THR A 512 -19.61 -2.73 22.20
N LYS A 513 -19.13 -3.54 23.16
CA LYS A 513 -20.01 -4.30 24.04
C LYS A 513 -20.58 -3.35 25.09
N GLU A 514 -21.90 -3.19 25.10
CA GLU A 514 -22.59 -2.45 26.16
C GLU A 514 -22.44 -3.22 27.48
N VAL A 515 -21.94 -2.54 28.51
CA VAL A 515 -21.77 -3.10 29.86
C VAL A 515 -22.65 -2.36 30.84
N VAL A 516 -23.28 -3.10 31.75
CA VAL A 516 -24.06 -2.50 32.83
C VAL A 516 -23.10 -2.01 33.90
N ILE A 517 -23.23 -0.73 34.28
CA ILE A 517 -22.43 -0.15 35.36
C ILE A 517 -23.27 0.35 36.52
N ASP A 518 -22.73 0.26 37.73
CA ASP A 518 -23.27 0.90 38.93
C ASP A 518 -22.26 1.91 39.51
N ILE A 519 -22.63 3.20 39.48
CA ILE A 519 -21.83 4.30 40.01
C ILE A 519 -22.14 4.45 41.50
N LYS A 520 -21.19 4.23 42.39
CA LYS A 520 -21.40 4.07 43.85
C LYS A 520 -22.28 2.86 44.20
N PRO A 521 -21.79 1.63 43.96
CA PRO A 521 -22.50 0.43 44.35
C PRO A 521 -22.97 0.44 45.81
N GLY A 522 -24.23 0.04 46.03
CA GLY A 522 -24.87 0.01 47.35
C GLY A 522 -25.36 1.36 47.88
N SER A 523 -25.30 2.44 47.10
CA SER A 523 -25.90 3.73 47.41
C SER A 523 -27.18 3.94 46.60
N ASP A 524 -28.22 4.55 47.19
CA ASP A 524 -29.32 5.14 46.42
C ASP A 524 -29.86 6.35 47.19
N PRO A 525 -29.76 7.59 46.64
CA PRO A 525 -29.22 7.93 45.32
C PRO A 525 -27.69 7.99 45.29
N ASN A 526 -27.11 7.69 44.13
CA ASN A 526 -25.67 7.70 43.82
C ASN A 526 -25.08 9.11 43.85
N SER A 527 -25.01 9.68 45.05
CA SER A 527 -24.75 11.11 45.25
C SER A 527 -23.25 11.41 45.31
N ILE A 528 -22.75 12.30 44.45
CA ILE A 528 -21.33 12.71 44.38
C ILE A 528 -21.20 14.19 44.73
N ASN A 529 -20.27 14.53 45.63
CA ASN A 529 -20.03 15.93 45.97
C ASN A 529 -19.20 16.60 44.87
N CYS A 530 -19.86 17.34 43.98
CA CYS A 530 -19.25 17.94 42.80
C CYS A 530 -18.21 19.04 43.11
N LYS A 531 -18.10 19.49 44.38
CA LYS A 531 -17.09 20.47 44.81
C LYS A 531 -15.85 19.87 45.45
N ASN A 532 -15.86 18.56 45.72
CA ASN A 532 -14.72 17.90 46.34
C ASN A 532 -13.88 17.17 45.30
N SER A 533 -12.95 17.85 44.64
CA SER A 533 -12.08 17.25 43.61
C SER A 533 -11.20 16.07 44.10
N LYS A 534 -11.14 15.85 45.42
CA LYS A 534 -10.45 14.70 46.04
C LYS A 534 -11.37 13.51 46.28
N ASP A 535 -12.66 13.62 45.99
CA ASP A 535 -13.61 12.52 46.16
C ASP A 535 -13.23 11.34 45.26
N ILE A 536 -13.50 10.13 45.76
CA ILE A 536 -13.26 8.87 45.04
C ILE A 536 -14.61 8.31 44.65
N ILE A 537 -14.74 8.00 43.37
CA ILE A 537 -15.95 7.45 42.76
C ILE A 537 -15.69 5.97 42.49
N PRO A 538 -16.24 5.05 43.29
CA PRO A 538 -16.29 3.64 42.92
C PRO A 538 -17.33 3.44 41.83
N VAL A 539 -16.99 2.68 40.79
CA VAL A 539 -17.89 2.27 39.70
C VAL A 539 -17.70 0.77 39.49
N ALA A 540 -18.78 0.00 39.54
CA ALA A 540 -18.76 -1.42 39.22
C ALA A 540 -19.20 -1.65 37.77
N ILE A 541 -18.53 -2.57 37.08
CA ILE A 541 -18.99 -3.20 35.84
C ILE A 541 -19.60 -4.54 36.23
N LEU A 542 -20.90 -4.72 35.99
CA LEU A 542 -21.63 -5.90 36.44
C LEU A 542 -21.40 -7.08 35.50
N THR A 543 -21.22 -8.26 36.07
CA THR A 543 -21.34 -9.52 35.33
C THR A 543 -22.81 -9.79 35.07
N THR A 544 -23.14 -10.25 33.86
CA THR A 544 -24.52 -10.53 33.45
C THR A 544 -24.56 -11.82 32.63
N ASP A 545 -25.76 -12.31 32.33
CA ASP A 545 -25.99 -13.47 31.43
C ASP A 545 -25.28 -13.34 30.06
N THR A 546 -24.96 -12.12 29.63
CA THR A 546 -24.38 -11.83 28.31
C THR A 546 -22.97 -11.24 28.36
N PHE A 547 -22.44 -10.91 29.55
CA PHE A 547 -21.13 -10.27 29.68
C PHE A 547 -20.42 -10.66 30.98
N ASP A 548 -19.22 -11.21 30.87
CA ASP A 548 -18.35 -11.49 32.01
C ASP A 548 -17.46 -10.27 32.26
N SER A 549 -17.74 -9.51 33.32
CA SER A 549 -16.94 -8.34 33.70
C SER A 549 -15.48 -8.70 33.98
N LEU A 550 -15.21 -10.00 34.21
CA LEU A 550 -13.87 -10.47 34.47
C LEU A 550 -12.99 -10.59 33.21
N THR A 551 -13.54 -10.32 32.04
CA THR A 551 -12.77 -10.27 30.77
C THR A 551 -12.16 -8.90 30.48
N VAL A 552 -12.52 -7.87 31.26
CA VAL A 552 -12.09 -6.49 31.06
C VAL A 552 -10.62 -6.28 31.44
N ASP A 553 -9.84 -5.67 30.54
CA ASP A 553 -8.52 -5.13 30.86
C ASP A 553 -8.69 -3.81 31.62
N HIS A 554 -8.69 -3.90 32.95
CA HIS A 554 -8.78 -2.73 33.84
C HIS A 554 -7.78 -1.60 33.55
N THR A 555 -6.66 -1.86 32.84
CA THR A 555 -5.66 -0.83 32.54
C THR A 555 -6.07 0.14 31.43
N THR A 556 -7.01 -0.28 30.57
CA THR A 556 -7.57 0.55 29.49
C THR A 556 -8.80 1.33 29.94
N VAL A 557 -9.40 0.98 31.09
CA VAL A 557 -10.67 1.56 31.53
C VAL A 557 -10.52 3.00 31.99
N THR A 558 -11.37 3.87 31.44
CA THR A 558 -11.56 5.25 31.91
C THR A 558 -13.01 5.52 32.25
N PHE A 559 -13.25 6.35 33.26
CA PHE A 559 -14.56 6.89 33.60
C PHE A 559 -14.51 8.40 33.45
N GLU A 560 -15.26 8.94 32.50
CA GLU A 560 -15.26 10.38 32.20
C GLU A 560 -13.84 10.93 31.98
N GLY A 561 -13.02 10.17 31.26
CA GLY A 561 -11.61 10.47 30.96
C GLY A 561 -10.62 10.25 32.12
N ALA A 562 -11.08 9.86 33.31
CA ALA A 562 -10.20 9.51 34.42
C ALA A 562 -9.81 8.03 34.37
N GLY A 563 -8.52 7.74 34.42
CA GLY A 563 -8.02 6.37 34.62
C GLY A 563 -8.19 5.88 36.07
N GLU A 564 -8.16 4.56 36.23
CA GLU A 564 -8.27 3.89 37.53
C GLU A 564 -7.13 4.30 38.50
N ILE A 565 -7.49 4.55 39.77
CA ILE A 565 -6.55 4.96 40.82
C ILE A 565 -6.30 3.92 41.91
N HIS A 566 -6.92 2.75 41.86
CA HIS A 566 -6.77 1.73 42.89
C HIS A 566 -5.37 1.10 42.80
N ARG A 567 -4.53 1.26 43.83
CA ARG A 567 -3.17 0.70 43.87
C ARG A 567 -2.84 0.12 45.24
N VAL A 568 -2.36 -1.12 45.27
CA VAL A 568 -1.63 -1.66 46.42
C VAL A 568 -0.18 -1.87 45.99
N SER A 569 0.74 -1.06 46.53
CA SER A 569 2.19 -1.14 46.29
C SER A 569 2.73 -0.77 44.90
N GLY A 570 2.02 0.07 44.13
CA GLY A 570 2.59 0.77 42.97
C GLY A 570 2.07 0.32 41.60
N ALA A 571 1.42 -0.85 41.50
CA ALA A 571 0.65 -1.29 40.34
C ALA A 571 -0.86 -1.14 40.59
N PRO A 572 -1.68 -0.89 39.55
CA PRO A 572 -3.14 -1.05 39.62
C PRO A 572 -3.49 -2.46 40.12
N VAL A 573 -4.51 -2.57 40.97
CA VAL A 573 -4.99 -3.87 41.46
C VAL A 573 -6.49 -3.96 41.28
N ARG A 574 -6.88 -4.97 40.51
CA ARG A 574 -8.25 -5.39 40.27
C ARG A 574 -9.01 -5.70 41.57
N HIS A 575 -10.20 -5.13 41.74
CA HIS A 575 -11.11 -5.43 42.86
C HIS A 575 -12.34 -6.15 42.34
N GLU A 576 -12.60 -7.33 42.90
CA GLU A 576 -13.64 -8.26 42.47
C GLU A 576 -14.63 -8.47 43.64
N GLU A 577 -15.90 -8.14 43.44
CA GLU A 577 -16.93 -8.22 44.47
C GLU A 577 -18.31 -8.40 43.81
N ASP A 578 -19.18 -9.23 44.37
CA ASP A 578 -20.60 -9.32 44.00
C ASP A 578 -21.31 -8.12 44.63
N VAL A 579 -21.54 -7.05 43.84
CA VAL A 579 -22.02 -5.77 44.38
C VAL A 579 -23.54 -5.66 44.41
N ASP A 580 -24.27 -6.45 43.61
CA ASP A 580 -25.73 -6.40 43.51
C ASP A 580 -26.44 -7.61 44.16
N GLY A 581 -25.67 -8.65 44.55
CA GLY A 581 -26.15 -9.82 45.28
C GLY A 581 -26.82 -10.86 44.40
N ASP A 582 -26.59 -10.84 43.08
CA ASP A 582 -27.11 -11.85 42.15
C ASP A 582 -26.30 -13.16 42.17
N GLY A 583 -25.10 -13.14 42.75
CA GLY A 583 -24.22 -14.28 42.94
C GLY A 583 -23.10 -14.40 41.92
N ASP A 584 -23.05 -13.50 40.93
CA ASP A 584 -21.93 -13.33 40.02
C ASP A 584 -20.93 -12.30 40.58
N VAL A 585 -19.66 -12.38 40.14
CA VAL A 585 -18.60 -11.51 40.65
C VAL A 585 -18.40 -10.34 39.69
N ASP A 586 -18.44 -9.11 40.22
CA ASP A 586 -18.31 -7.88 39.43
C ASP A 586 -16.92 -7.27 39.55
N LEU A 587 -16.56 -6.43 38.56
CA LEU A 587 -15.33 -5.67 38.56
C LEU A 587 -15.57 -4.25 39.10
N VAL A 588 -14.91 -3.89 40.21
CA VAL A 588 -15.04 -2.56 40.83
C VAL A 588 -13.78 -1.73 40.63
N LEU A 589 -13.94 -0.56 40.03
CA LEU A 589 -12.86 0.38 39.74
C LEU A 589 -13.07 1.69 40.50
N HIS A 590 -11.98 2.43 40.72
CA HIS A 590 -12.01 3.66 41.51
C HIS A 590 -11.42 4.82 40.73
N PHE A 591 -12.14 5.94 40.68
CA PHE A 591 -11.77 7.12 39.92
C PHE A 591 -11.73 8.37 40.81
N ARG A 592 -10.80 9.28 40.54
CA ARG A 592 -10.71 10.56 41.27
C ARG A 592 -11.56 11.61 40.57
N LEU A 593 -12.53 12.22 41.28
CA LEU A 593 -13.43 13.23 40.70
C LEU A 593 -12.67 14.38 40.00
N GLY A 594 -11.58 14.87 40.61
CA GLY A 594 -10.77 15.95 40.02
C GLY A 594 -10.01 15.58 38.75
N ALA A 595 -10.01 14.31 38.33
CA ALA A 595 -9.45 13.83 37.07
C ALA A 595 -10.55 13.49 36.04
N THR A 596 -11.83 13.51 36.43
CA THR A 596 -12.97 13.30 35.52
C THR A 596 -13.42 14.61 34.88
N THR A 597 -14.21 14.52 33.80
CA THR A 597 -14.93 15.64 33.19
C THR A 597 -16.24 16.02 33.89
N LEU A 598 -16.68 15.28 34.91
CA LEU A 598 -17.94 15.51 35.61
C LEU A 598 -18.04 16.91 36.23
N THR A 599 -19.17 17.59 35.99
CA THR A 599 -19.52 18.87 36.62
C THR A 599 -20.79 18.76 37.47
N CYS A 600 -21.15 19.79 38.24
CA CYS A 600 -22.34 19.76 39.10
C CYS A 600 -23.68 19.60 38.35
N ASP A 601 -23.67 19.72 37.01
CA ASP A 601 -24.88 19.68 36.17
C ASP A 601 -25.10 18.30 35.52
N PHE A 602 -24.18 17.35 35.70
CA PHE A 602 -24.30 16.00 35.12
C PHE A 602 -25.35 15.18 35.87
N THR A 603 -26.05 14.33 35.14
CA THR A 603 -27.03 13.35 35.66
C THR A 603 -26.67 11.92 35.34
N GLU A 604 -25.66 11.72 34.48
CA GLU A 604 -25.13 10.43 34.05
C GLU A 604 -23.61 10.52 34.00
N GLY A 605 -22.93 9.37 33.95
CA GLY A 605 -21.51 9.27 33.68
C GLY A 605 -21.20 8.04 32.83
N THR A 606 -20.20 8.19 31.95
CA THR A 606 -19.80 7.17 30.97
C THR A 606 -18.47 6.53 31.36
N LEU A 607 -18.42 5.20 31.25
CA LEU A 607 -17.24 4.36 31.38
C LEU A 607 -16.92 3.74 30.02
N ILE A 608 -15.66 3.77 29.61
CA ILE A 608 -15.17 3.09 28.40
C ILE A 608 -13.91 2.28 28.71
N GLY A 609 -13.61 1.25 27.93
CA GLY A 609 -12.40 0.44 28.06
C GLY A 609 -12.35 -0.70 27.04
N GLU A 610 -11.50 -1.70 27.29
CA GLU A 610 -11.35 -2.87 26.42
C GLU A 610 -11.30 -4.18 27.23
N THR A 611 -11.67 -5.30 26.60
CA THR A 611 -11.43 -6.64 27.11
C THR A 611 -10.04 -7.16 26.71
N PHE A 612 -9.52 -8.18 27.40
CA PHE A 612 -8.21 -8.77 27.09
C PHE A 612 -8.09 -9.37 25.69
N ASP A 613 -9.22 -9.69 25.05
CA ASP A 613 -9.33 -10.16 23.66
C ASP A 613 -9.61 -9.02 22.65
N GLY A 614 -9.52 -7.76 23.09
CA GLY A 614 -9.50 -6.58 22.21
C GLY A 614 -10.86 -5.98 21.86
N PHE A 615 -11.96 -6.36 22.52
CA PHE A 615 -13.26 -5.72 22.28
C PHE A 615 -13.40 -4.45 23.12
N ALA A 616 -13.82 -3.35 22.51
CA ALA A 616 -14.18 -2.15 23.26
C ALA A 616 -15.46 -2.38 24.09
N ILE A 617 -15.57 -1.70 25.23
CA ILE A 617 -16.72 -1.70 26.12
C ILE A 617 -17.17 -0.27 26.43
N GLU A 618 -18.48 -0.08 26.59
CA GLU A 618 -19.06 1.18 27.05
C GLU A 618 -20.20 0.93 28.05
N GLY A 619 -20.24 1.70 29.14
CA GLY A 619 -21.32 1.66 30.11
C GLY A 619 -21.73 3.05 30.56
N ILE A 620 -23.05 3.29 30.66
CA ILE A 620 -23.63 4.56 31.11
C ILE A 620 -24.43 4.33 32.38
N GLY A 621 -24.14 5.11 33.42
CA GLY A 621 -24.80 5.01 34.73
C GLY A 621 -25.34 6.34 35.19
N THR A 622 -26.42 6.33 36.00
CA THR A 622 -26.98 7.56 36.56
C THR A 622 -26.20 8.04 37.78
N VAL A 623 -26.06 9.37 37.92
CA VAL A 623 -25.38 10.01 39.05
C VAL A 623 -26.20 11.19 39.57
N ARG A 624 -26.14 11.42 40.89
CA ARG A 624 -26.74 12.61 41.52
C ARG A 624 -25.66 13.56 42.01
N MET A 625 -25.39 14.62 41.26
CA MET A 625 -24.41 15.62 41.69
C MET A 625 -24.98 16.51 42.81
N VAL A 626 -24.24 16.64 43.91
CA VAL A 626 -24.59 17.50 45.06
C VAL A 626 -23.48 18.53 45.34
N PRO A 627 -23.83 19.81 45.58
CA PRO A 627 -22.85 20.89 45.76
C PRO A 627 -22.25 21.03 47.16
#